data_AF-E6QNZ6-F1
#
_entry.id   AF-E6QNZ6-F1
#
_cell.length_a   1.000
_cell.length_b   1.000
_cell.length_c   1.000
_cell.angle_alpha   90.00
_cell.angle_beta   90.00
_cell.angle_gamma   90.00
#
_symmetry.space_group_name_H-M   'P 1'
#
loop_
_entity.id
_entity.type
_entity.pdbx_description
1 polymer ?
#
loop_
_entity_poly.entity_id
_entity_poly.type
_entity_poly.pdbx_seq_one_letter_code
_entity_poly.pdbx_strand_id
1 'polypeptide(L)' 'MRFVMEQHKLRQKDMLDIFGSPSIASEVLSGKRELSKEHIRRLCDRFHIPADLLL' A
#
# COMPACT_ATOMS: atom_id res chain seq x y z
N MET A 1 -2.28 5.61 -3.80
CA MET A 1 -1.56 4.32 -4.01
C MET A 1 -1.02 4.11 -5.42
N ARG A 2 -1.83 4.20 -6.48
CA ARG A 2 -1.32 4.00 -7.87
C ARG A 2 -0.10 4.87 -8.20
N PHE A 3 -0.12 6.13 -7.78
CA PHE A 3 1.01 7.04 -7.93
C PHE A 3 2.31 6.50 -7.30
N VAL A 4 2.26 6.03 -6.04
CA VAL A 4 3.42 5.43 -5.35
C VAL A 4 3.93 4.21 -6.13
N MET A 5 3.03 3.34 -6.59
CA MET A 5 3.42 2.17 -7.36
C MET A 5 4.10 2.53 -8.69
N GLU A 6 3.61 3.56 -9.38
CA GLU A 6 4.22 4.04 -10.63
C GLU A 6 5.60 4.65 -10.39
N GLN A 7 5.75 5.49 -9.37
CA GLN A 7 7.04 6.12 -9.04
C GLN A 7 8.11 5.09 -8.66
N HIS A 8 7.72 4.03 -7.96
CA HIS A 8 8.63 2.97 -7.52
C HIS A 8 8.68 1.75 -8.46
N LYS A 9 8.01 1.80 -9.63
CA LYS A 9 7.88 0.69 -10.60
C LYS A 9 7.40 -0.64 -9.96
N LEU A 10 6.52 -0.54 -8.97
CA LEU A 10 6.00 -1.67 -8.21
C LEU A 10 4.84 -2.33 -8.94
N ARG A 11 4.79 -3.67 -8.87
CA ARG A 11 3.62 -4.45 -9.27
C ARG A 11 2.79 -4.78 -8.05
N GLN A 12 1.55 -5.18 -8.29
CA GLN A 12 0.60 -5.56 -7.22
C GLN A 12 1.13 -6.70 -6.34
N LYS A 13 1.87 -7.65 -6.94
CA LYS A 13 2.55 -8.73 -6.21
C LYS A 13 3.63 -8.24 -5.24
N ASP A 14 4.22 -7.07 -5.52
CA ASP A 14 5.28 -6.49 -4.69
C ASP A 14 4.70 -5.76 -3.49
N MET A 15 3.36 -5.73 -3.34
CA MET A 15 2.65 -5.14 -2.21
C MET A 15 2.14 -6.20 -1.22
N LEU A 16 2.40 -7.48 -1.49
CA LEU A 16 1.89 -8.60 -0.68
C LEU A 16 2.53 -8.68 0.70
N ASP A 17 3.77 -8.22 0.85
CA ASP A 17 4.45 -8.04 2.13
C ASP A 17 3.77 -6.97 3.01
N ILE A 18 3.12 -5.99 2.38
CA ILE A 18 2.35 -4.94 3.07
C ILE A 18 0.94 -5.42 3.41
N PHE A 19 0.23 -5.98 2.43
CA PHE A 19 -1.19 -6.30 2.54
C PHE A 19 -1.49 -7.76 2.91
N GLY A 20 -0.48 -8.63 2.94
CA GLY A 20 -0.58 -10.04 3.31
C GLY A 20 -1.18 -10.96 2.23
N SER A 21 -2.14 -10.48 1.43
CA SER A 21 -2.74 -11.28 0.35
C SER A 21 -3.09 -10.48 -0.90
N PRO A 22 -3.16 -11.14 -2.08
CA PRO A 22 -3.52 -10.47 -3.33
C PRO A 22 -4.93 -9.86 -3.31
N SER A 23 -5.87 -10.52 -2.64
CA SER A 23 -7.25 -10.02 -2.50
C SER A 23 -7.26 -8.70 -1.74
N ILE A 24 -6.58 -8.64 -0.59
CA ILE A 24 -6.51 -7.41 0.23
C ILE A 24 -5.80 -6.30 -0.53
N ALA A 25 -4.69 -6.61 -1.20
CA ALA A 25 -3.98 -5.62 -2.03
C ALA A 25 -4.90 -5.06 -3.13
N SER A 26 -5.68 -5.91 -3.80
CA SER A 26 -6.62 -5.48 -4.84
C SER A 26 -7.75 -4.60 -4.28
N GLU A 27 -8.33 -4.97 -3.14
CA GLU A 27 -9.38 -4.18 -2.48
C GLU A 27 -8.88 -2.79 -2.07
N VAL A 28 -7.68 -2.71 -1.49
CA VAL A 28 -7.06 -1.43 -1.11
C VAL A 28 -6.74 -0.58 -2.35
N LEU A 29 -6.16 -1.18 -3.39
CA LEU A 29 -5.78 -0.46 -4.62
C LEU A 29 -6.99 -0.03 -5.46
N SER A 30 -8.15 -0.66 -5.27
CA SER A 30 -9.42 -0.27 -5.87
C SER A 30 -10.26 0.65 -4.98
N GLY A 31 -9.79 0.97 -3.76
CA GLY A 31 -10.51 1.81 -2.80
C GLY A 31 -11.70 1.14 -2.12
N LYS A 32 -11.90 -0.18 -2.34
CA LYS A 32 -12.96 -0.96 -1.68
C LYS A 32 -12.67 -1.21 -0.19
N ARG A 33 -11.40 -1.10 0.19
CA ARG A 33 -10.93 -1.29 1.56
C ARG A 33 -9.97 -0.18 1.96
N GLU A 34 -10.16 0.38 3.14
CA GLU A 34 -9.26 1.38 3.70
C GLU A 34 -7.96 0.77 4.24
N LEU A 35 -6.94 1.61 4.34
CA LEU A 35 -5.66 1.22 4.94
C LEU A 35 -5.82 1.03 6.45
N SER A 36 -5.33 -0.09 6.97
CA SER A 36 -5.21 -0.29 8.41
C SER A 36 -3.98 0.44 8.94
N LYS A 37 -3.93 0.69 10.26
CA LYS A 37 -2.74 1.27 10.92
C LYS A 37 -1.47 0.46 10.66
N GLU A 38 -1.59 -0.87 10.59
CA GLU A 38 -0.47 -1.76 10.26
C GLU A 38 -0.02 -1.60 8.80
N HIS A 39 -0.95 -1.48 7.86
CA HIS A 39 -0.60 -1.21 6.45
C HIS A 39 0.13 0.13 6.33
N ILE A 40 -0.39 1.18 6.98
CA ILE A 40 0.21 2.52 6.99
C ILE A 40 1.64 2.43 7.54
N ARG A 41 1.85 1.79 8.69
CA ARG A 41 3.18 1.60 9.28
C ARG A 41 4.14 0.93 8.29
N ARG A 42 3.73 -0.19 7.66
CA ARG A 42 4.58 -0.90 6.69
C ARG A 42 4.88 -0.07 5.44
N LEU A 43 3.92 0.71 4.97
CA LEU A 43 4.09 1.63 3.84
C LEU A 43 5.09 2.74 4.17
N CYS A 44 4.97 3.33 5.36
CA CYS A 44 5.91 4.33 5.86
C CYS A 44 7.31 3.72 5.98
N ASP A 45 7.45 2.54 6.59
CA ASP A 45 8.74 1.88 6.80
C ASP A 45 9.42 1.53 5.47
N ARG A 46 8.65 1.05 4.48
CA ARG A 46 9.22 0.58 3.21
C ARG A 46 9.52 1.70 2.23
N PHE A 47 8.62 2.67 2.11
CA PHE A 47 8.71 3.73 1.10
C PHE A 47 9.14 5.07 1.67
N HIS A 48 9.35 5.16 2.99
CA HIS A 48 9.70 6.40 3.70
C HIS A 48 8.67 7.52 3.43
N ILE A 49 7.41 7.14 3.27
CA ILE A 49 6.30 8.07 3.02
C ILE A 49 5.72 8.50 4.38
N PRO A 50 5.51 9.82 4.62
CA PRO A 50 4.81 10.29 5.82
C PRO A 50 3.39 9.72 5.93
N ALA A 51 3.00 9.33 7.14
CA ALA A 51 1.67 8.78 7.40
C ALA A 51 0.54 9.74 7.00
N ASP A 52 0.74 11.05 7.14
CA ASP A 52 -0.21 12.09 6.74
C ASP A 52 -0.56 12.09 5.24
N LEU A 53 0.28 11.51 4.38
CA LEU A 53 -0.02 11.38 2.94
C LEU A 53 -0.83 10.11 2.61
N LEU A 54 -1.09 9.26 3.59
CA LEU A 54 -1.78 7.97 3.44
C LEU A 54 -3.17 7.95 4.10
N LEU A 55 -3.58 9.07 4.72
CA LEU A 55 -4.87 9.28 5.36
C LEU A 55 -5.90 9.90 4.41
#